data_AF-L1J063-F1
#
_entry.id   AF-L1J063-F1
#
_cell.length_a   1.000
_cell.length_b   1.000
_cell.length_c   1.000
_cell.angle_alpha   90.00
_cell.angle_beta   90.00
_cell.angle_gamma   90.00
#
_symmetry.space_group_name_H-M   'P 1'
#
loop_
_entity.id
_entity.type
_entity.pdbx_description
1 polymer ?
#
loop_
_entity_poly.entity_id
_entity_poly.type
_entity_poly.pdbx_seq_one_letter_code
_entity_poly.pdbx_strand_id
1 'polypeptide(L)' 'KEVHDYAKYLGMDPINDKKFLWIAVEAMTAKLPENWKEFFTADGQSYFYNDSQKKTQWEHPMDDYYRKMF' A
#
# COMPACT_ATOMS: atom_id res chain seq x y z
N LYS A 1 5.30 -7.53 -8.43
CA LYS A 1 4.73 -6.16 -8.43
C LYS A 1 5.91 -5.21 -8.54
N GLU A 2 6.00 -4.43 -9.61
CA GLU A 2 7.11 -3.47 -9.77
C GLU A 2 6.84 -2.22 -8.94
N VAL A 3 7.89 -1.69 -8.29
CA VAL A 3 7.84 -0.45 -7.50
C VAL A 3 7.27 0.72 -8.34
N HIS A 4 7.51 0.70 -9.65
CA HIS A 4 7.04 1.71 -10.59
C HIS A 4 5.50 1.70 -10.73
N ASP A 5 4.86 0.52 -10.74
CA ASP A 5 3.41 0.42 -10.80
C ASP A 5 2.77 0.88 -9.50
N TYR A 6 3.39 0.55 -8.37
CA TYR A 6 2.93 1.01 -7.06
C TYR A 6 3.08 2.53 -6.89
N ALA A 7 4.20 3.09 -7.36
CA ALA A 7 4.42 4.54 -7.38
C ALA A 7 3.31 5.24 -8.18
N LYS A 8 2.97 4.75 -9.38
CA LYS A 8 1.85 5.27 -10.18
C LYS A 8 0.51 5.15 -9.45
N TYR A 9 0.28 4.03 -8.75
CA TYR A 9 -0.93 3.81 -7.96
C TYR A 9 -1.04 4.77 -6.75
N LEU A 10 0.07 5.20 -6.19
CA LEU A 10 0.14 6.26 -5.18
C LEU A 10 0.06 7.68 -5.80
N GLY A 11 0.05 7.80 -7.13
CA GLY A 11 0.00 9.09 -7.84
C GLY A 11 1.36 9.73 -8.11
N MET A 12 2.47 9.02 -7.86
CA MET A 12 3.83 9.48 -8.18
C MET A 12 4.18 9.20 -9.64
N ASP A 13 4.99 10.06 -10.25
CA ASP A 13 5.56 9.79 -11.57
C ASP A 13 6.91 9.06 -11.43
N PRO A 14 7.03 7.78 -11.77
CA PRO A 14 8.27 7.04 -11.54
C PRO A 14 9.46 7.51 -12.42
N ILE A 15 9.22 8.36 -13.41
CA ILE A 15 10.26 8.96 -14.27
C ILE A 15 10.73 10.28 -13.66
N ASN A 16 9.81 11.17 -13.30
CA ASN A 16 10.11 12.50 -12.78
C ASN A 16 10.39 12.49 -11.26
N ASP A 17 9.67 11.66 -10.51
CA ASP A 17 9.73 11.50 -9.06
C ASP A 17 10.59 10.30 -8.64
N LYS A 18 11.66 10.01 -9.39
CA LYS A 18 12.61 8.92 -9.05
C LYS A 18 13.11 8.98 -7.61
N LYS A 19 13.30 10.19 -7.09
CA LYS A 19 13.73 10.43 -5.70
C LYS A 19 12.69 10.04 -4.64
N PHE A 20 11.45 9.77 -5.05
CA PHE A 20 10.35 9.33 -4.18
C PHE A 20 9.99 7.86 -4.41
N LEU A 21 10.65 7.15 -5.34
CA LEU A 21 10.44 5.71 -5.54
C LEU A 21 10.71 4.90 -4.27
N TRP A 22 11.60 5.35 -3.38
CA TRP A 22 11.81 4.71 -2.09
C TRP A 22 10.54 4.72 -1.22
N ILE A 23 9.65 5.71 -1.37
CA ILE A 23 8.35 5.76 -0.68
C ILE A 23 7.48 4.61 -1.17
N ALA A 24 7.46 4.34 -2.47
CA ALA A 24 6.71 3.20 -3.03
C ALA A 24 7.31 1.85 -2.58
N VAL A 25 8.63 1.72 -2.51
CA VAL A 25 9.29 0.53 -1.93
C VAL A 25 8.89 0.37 -0.47
N GLU A 26 8.99 1.45 0.30
CA GLU A 26 8.69 1.45 1.72
C GLU A 26 7.22 1.11 1.95
N ALA A 27 6.31 1.66 1.16
CA ALA A 27 4.89 1.33 1.19
C ALA A 27 4.58 -0.14 0.92
N MET A 28 5.28 -0.75 -0.05
CA MET A 28 5.14 -2.18 -0.33
C MET A 28 5.71 -3.07 0.77
N THR A 29 6.72 -2.61 1.50
CA THR A 29 7.34 -3.33 2.62
C THR A 29 6.81 -2.89 3.99
N ALA A 30 5.87 -1.94 3.99
CA ALA A 30 5.40 -1.30 5.19
C ALA A 30 4.73 -2.33 6.07
N LYS A 31 5.07 -2.31 7.35
CA LYS A 31 4.35 -3.12 8.32
C LYS A 31 2.93 -2.56 8.43
N LEU A 32 1.96 -3.46 8.43
CA LEU A 32 0.60 -3.11 8.74
C LEU A 32 0.51 -2.52 10.15
N PRO A 33 -0.33 -1.49 10.36
CA PRO A 33 -0.59 -1.01 11.71
C PRO A 33 -1.17 -2.14 12.59
N GLU A 34 -1.03 -2.02 13.91
CA GLU A 34 -1.42 -3.07 14.87
C GLU A 34 -2.86 -3.59 14.70
N ASN A 35 -3.77 -2.71 14.26
CA ASN A 35 -5.18 -3.02 14.06
C ASN A 35 -5.50 -3.60 12.67
N TRP A 36 -4.50 -3.83 11.82
CA TRP A 36 -4.67 -4.30 10.45
C TRP A 36 -4.00 -5.66 10.23
N LYS A 37 -4.70 -6.52 9.49
CA LYS A 37 -4.24 -7.86 9.15
C LYS A 37 -4.38 -8.09 7.66
N GLU A 38 -3.31 -8.59 7.03
CA GLU A 38 -3.38 -9.07 5.66
C GLU A 38 -3.97 -10.47 5.64
N PHE A 39 -4.87 -10.70 4.71
CA PHE A 39 -5.45 -11.99 4.41
C PHE A 39 -5.40 -12.21 2.91
N PHE A 40 -5.47 -13.47 2.50
CA PHE A 40 -5.53 -13.86 1.10
C PHE A 40 -6.86 -14.54 0.84
N THR A 41 -7.54 -14.16 -0.24
CA THR A 41 -8.73 -14.86 -0.70
C THR A 41 -8.35 -16.21 -1.32
N ALA A 42 -9.34 -17.09 -1.50
CA ALA A 42 -9.14 -18.36 -2.20
C ALA A 42 -8.63 -18.15 -3.65
N ASP A 43 -8.94 -17.00 -4.25
CA ASP A 43 -8.50 -16.60 -5.58
C ASP A 43 -7.04 -16.06 -5.61
N GLY A 44 -6.36 -16.05 -4.46
CA GLY A 44 -4.98 -15.56 -4.32
C GLY A 44 -4.85 -14.03 -4.28
N GLN A 45 -5.95 -13.30 -4.09
CA GLN A 45 -5.90 -11.85 -3.94
C GLN A 45 -5.65 -11.47 -2.48
N SER A 46 -4.74 -10.52 -2.24
CA SER A 46 -4.54 -9.98 -0.90
C SER A 46 -5.61 -8.94 -0.56
N TYR A 47 -6.11 -8.99 0.66
CA TYR A 47 -7.03 -8.01 1.22
C TYR A 47 -6.63 -7.71 2.67
N PHE A 48 -6.93 -6.50 3.11
CA PHE A 48 -6.58 -6.01 4.43
C PHE A 48 -7.83 -5.90 5.28
N TYR A 49 -7.78 -6.46 6.48
CA TYR A 49 -8.86 -6.39 7.46
C TYR A 49 -8.44 -5.52 8.64
N ASN A 50 -9.24 -4.51 8.92
CA ASN A 50 -9.14 -3.68 10.10
C ASN A 50 -9.95 -4.31 11.23
N ASP A 51 -9.25 -4.77 12.27
CA ASP A 51 -9.88 -5.35 13.46
C ASP A 51 -10.55 -4.28 14.34
N SER A 52 -10.02 -3.05 14.37
CA SER A 52 -10.57 -1.95 15.16
C SER A 52 -11.92 -1.45 14.61
N GLN A 53 -12.02 -1.30 13.29
CA GLN A 53 -13.25 -0.84 12.61
C GLN A 53 -14.14 -1.98 12.12
N LYS A 54 -13.67 -3.24 12.20
CA LYS A 54 -14.31 -4.44 11.65
C LYS A 54 -14.64 -4.28 10.16
N LYS A 55 -13.70 -3.72 9.38
CA LYS A 55 -13.84 -3.46 7.94
C LYS A 55 -12.75 -4.15 7.14
N THR A 56 -13.09 -4.63 5.95
CA THR A 56 -12.11 -5.08 4.95
C THR A 56 -11.90 -4.02 3.87
N GLN A 57 -10.71 -3.98 3.29
CA GLN A 57 -10.40 -3.22 2.08
C GLN A 57 -9.35 -3.94 1.25
N TRP A 58 -9.29 -3.62 -0.04
CA TRP A 58 -8.32 -4.18 -0.98
C TRP A 58 -7.00 -3.40 -0.99
N GLU A 59 -7.08 -2.12 -0.64
CA GLU A 59 -5.94 -1.19 -0.64
C GLU A 59 -5.17 -1.29 0.68
N HIS A 60 -3.86 -1.04 0.67
CA HIS A 60 -3.10 -1.12 1.90
C HIS A 60 -3.46 0.10 2.77
N PRO A 61 -3.69 -0.05 4.08
CA PRO A 61 -4.15 1.04 4.95
C PRO A 61 -3.16 2.20 5.09
N MET A 62 -1.89 1.94 4.77
CA MET A 62 -0.85 2.98 4.71
C MET A 62 -0.78 3.67 3.35
N ASP A 63 -1.50 3.21 2.32
CA ASP A 63 -1.45 3.84 0.98
C ASP A 63 -1.88 5.30 1.04
N ASP A 64 -2.93 5.61 1.79
CA ASP A 64 -3.35 7.00 2.02
C ASP A 64 -2.29 7.82 2.76
N TYR A 65 -1.51 7.20 3.64
CA TYR A 65 -0.40 7.87 4.32
C TYR A 65 0.73 8.19 3.34
N TYR A 66 1.12 7.24 2.50
CA TYR A 66 2.16 7.44 1.50
C TYR A 66 1.72 8.40 0.37
N ARG A 67 0.44 8.39 0.00
CA ARG A 67 -0.18 9.37 -0.92
C ARG A 67 -0.15 10.79 -0.39
N LYS A 68 -0.23 10.99 0.93
CA LYS A 68 -0.13 12.31 1.58
C LYS A 68 1.31 12.73 1.88
N MET A 69 2.23 11.78 1.89
CA MET A 69 3.65 12.01 2.16
C MET A 69 4.41 12.50 0.92
N PHE A 70 3.88 12.19 -0.27
CA PHE A 70 4.27 12.79 -1.54
C PHE A 70 3.44 14.06 -1.80
#